data_AF-A0A2H9PHE5-F1
#
_entry.id   AF-A0A2H9PHE5-F1
#
_cell.length_a   1.000
_cell.length_b   1.000
_cell.length_c   1.000
_cell.angle_alpha   90.00
_cell.angle_beta   90.00
_cell.angle_gamma   90.00
#
_symmetry.space_group_name_H-M   'P 1'
#
loop_
_entity.id
_entity.type
_entity.pdbx_description
1 polymer ?
#
loop_
_entity_poly.entity_id
_entity_poly.type
_entity_poly.pdbx_seq_one_letter_code
_entity_poly.pdbx_strand_id
1 'polypeptide(L)'
;MNNYCANCGKSLEGLPYKCRYCGEYFCVDHQLPENHVCQGLDEWKSGKLKEFKKEVKTSERPSRSKIFGIIKKNIWVEFLIVIGVVVLLIALLRMLA
;
A
#
# COMPACT_ATOMS: atom_id res chain seq x y z
N MET A 1 26.18 -1.87 -13.57
CA MET A 1 25.35 -2.86 -12.85
C MET A 1 26.29 -3.68 -11.98
N ASN A 2 26.08 -3.74 -10.66
CA ASN A 2 26.93 -4.57 -9.81
C ASN A 2 26.53 -6.05 -10.02
N ASN A 3 27.41 -6.82 -10.64
CA ASN A 3 27.20 -8.24 -10.96
C ASN A 3 28.03 -9.17 -10.06
N TYR A 4 28.53 -8.66 -8.93
CA TYR A 4 29.32 -9.42 -7.97
C TYR A 4 28.68 -9.35 -6.58
N CYS A 5 28.79 -10.43 -5.81
CA CYS A 5 28.31 -10.49 -4.44
C CYS A 5 29.17 -9.61 -3.54
N ALA A 6 28.55 -8.69 -2.79
CA ALA A 6 29.26 -7.80 -1.87
C ALA A 6 29.95 -8.52 -0.70
N ASN A 7 29.55 -9.77 -0.38
CA ASN A 7 30.16 -10.56 0.69
C ASN A 7 31.36 -11.39 0.22
N CYS A 8 31.22 -12.12 -0.89
CA CYS A 8 32.23 -13.10 -1.34
C CYS A 8 32.91 -12.76 -2.67
N GLY A 9 32.51 -11.68 -3.34
CA GLY A 9 33.09 -11.25 -4.62
C GLY A 9 32.78 -12.15 -5.83
N LYS A 10 32.04 -13.25 -5.66
CA LYS A 10 31.63 -14.13 -6.77
C LYS A 10 30.69 -13.42 -7.73
N SER A 11 30.75 -13.79 -9.00
CA SER A 11 29.76 -13.39 -10.01
C SER A 11 28.35 -13.79 -9.57
N LEU A 12 27.39 -12.88 -9.74
CA LEU A 12 25.97 -13.12 -9.52
C LEU A 12 25.41 -13.85 -10.75
N GLU A 13 25.72 -15.14 -10.84
CA GLU A 13 25.26 -16.05 -11.90
C GLU A 13 23.83 -16.51 -11.58
N GLY A 14 22.87 -15.58 -11.65
CA GLY A 14 21.47 -15.86 -11.34
C GLY A 14 20.68 -14.59 -11.01
N LEU A 15 19.50 -14.75 -10.42
CA LEU A 15 18.71 -13.62 -9.95
C LEU A 15 19.40 -13.01 -8.72
N PRO A 16 19.94 -11.79 -8.79
CA PRO A 16 20.68 -11.20 -7.69
C PRO A 16 19.72 -10.80 -6.57
N TYR A 17 20.07 -11.12 -5.32
CA TYR A 17 19.26 -10.73 -4.17
C TYR A 17 19.71 -9.36 -3.66
N LYS A 18 18.80 -8.39 -3.63
CA LYS A 18 19.05 -7.08 -3.00
C LYS A 18 18.57 -7.08 -1.56
N CYS A 19 19.50 -6.91 -0.61
CA CYS A 19 19.17 -6.85 0.80
C CYS A 19 18.32 -5.61 1.12
N ARG A 20 17.21 -5.78 1.86
CA ARG A 20 16.30 -4.67 2.22
C ARG A 20 16.83 -3.77 3.31
N TYR A 21 17.88 -4.21 4.02
CA TYR A 21 18.44 -3.50 5.18
C TYR A 21 19.67 -2.67 4.77
N CYS A 22 20.66 -3.27 4.08
CA CYS A 22 21.85 -2.56 3.62
C CYS A 22 21.81 -2.10 2.15
N GLY A 23 20.87 -2.61 1.33
CA GLY A 23 20.74 -2.20 -0.07
C GLY A 23 21.71 -2.86 -1.05
N GLU A 24 22.68 -3.65 -0.57
CA GLU A 24 23.67 -4.35 -1.39
C GLU A 24 23.14 -5.63 -2.06
N TYR A 25 23.89 -6.12 -3.06
CA TYR A 25 23.56 -7.32 -3.84
C TYR A 25 24.37 -8.54 -3.41
N PHE A 26 23.68 -9.69 -3.26
CA PHE A 26 24.27 -10.94 -2.76
C PHE A 26 23.86 -12.16 -3.61
N CYS A 27 24.72 -13.20 -3.59
CA CYS A 27 24.42 -14.50 -4.19
C CYS A 27 23.47 -15.31 -3.28
N VAL A 28 22.99 -16.47 -3.77
CA VAL A 28 22.07 -17.36 -3.04
C VAL A 28 22.61 -17.77 -1.66
N ASP A 29 23.92 -17.96 -1.54
CA ASP A 29 24.55 -18.32 -0.27
C ASP A 29 24.54 -17.18 0.76
N HIS A 30 24.54 -15.93 0.30
CA HIS A 30 24.69 -14.73 1.14
C HIS A 30 23.43 -13.84 1.17
N GLN A 31 22.30 -14.32 0.67
CA GLN A 31 21.05 -13.55 0.61
C GLN A 31 20.46 -13.26 2.00
N LEU A 32 20.73 -14.11 2.99
CA LEU A 32 20.27 -13.91 4.36
C LEU A 32 21.14 -12.88 5.10
N PRO A 33 20.55 -11.97 5.90
CA PRO A 33 21.29 -10.95 6.66
C PRO A 33 22.39 -11.50 7.58
N GLU A 34 22.18 -12.69 8.13
CA GLU A 34 23.14 -13.41 8.96
C GLU A 34 24.35 -13.92 8.18
N ASN A 35 24.18 -14.29 6.91
CA ASN A 35 25.25 -14.85 6.08
C ASN A 35 26.20 -13.78 5.52
N HIS A 36 25.85 -12.49 5.59
CA HIS A 36 26.71 -11.40 5.13
C HIS A 36 26.95 -10.31 6.19
N VAL A 37 26.69 -10.60 7.47
CA VAL A 37 26.90 -9.67 8.60
C VAL A 37 26.28 -8.29 8.30
N CYS A 38 24.97 -8.29 8.06
CA CYS A 38 24.27 -7.12 7.56
C CYS A 38 24.30 -5.93 8.54
N GLN A 39 25.02 -4.87 8.19
CA GLN A 39 25.14 -3.65 9.01
C GLN A 39 23.80 -2.94 9.24
N GLY A 40 22.90 -2.96 8.25
CA GLY A 40 21.57 -2.36 8.38
C GLY A 40 20.58 -3.15 9.25
N LEU A 41 20.96 -4.36 9.71
CA LEU A 41 20.08 -5.22 10.50
C LEU A 41 19.92 -4.69 11.93
N ASP A 42 20.99 -4.21 12.54
CA ASP A 42 20.96 -3.68 13.92
C ASP A 42 20.21 -2.34 13.98
N GLU A 43 20.37 -1.49 12.97
CA GLU A 43 19.58 -0.27 12.81
C GLU A 43 18.09 -0.56 12.64
N TRP A 44 17.75 -1.63 11.91
CA TRP A 44 16.37 -2.06 11.76
C TRP A 44 15.79 -2.64 13.06
N LYS A 45 16.55 -3.47 13.77
CA LYS A 45 16.15 -4.04 15.07
C LYS A 45 15.96 -2.99 16.15
N SER A 46 16.78 -1.94 16.17
CA SER A 46 16.68 -0.83 17.13
C SER A 46 15.49 0.10 16.88
N GLY A 47 14.73 -0.10 15.79
CA GLY A 47 13.47 0.60 15.54
C GLY A 47 13.60 2.06 15.11
N LYS A 48 14.82 2.61 14.98
CA LYS A 48 15.08 3.97 14.49
C LYS A 48 14.52 4.22 13.08
N LEU A 49 14.42 3.19 12.24
CA LEU A 49 13.85 3.27 10.88
C LEU A 49 12.31 3.42 10.84
N LYS A 50 11.60 3.28 11.98
CA LYS A 50 10.14 3.53 12.02
C LYS A 50 9.81 5.00 11.80
N GLU A 51 10.72 5.90 12.13
CA GLU A 51 10.53 7.34 11.99
C GLU A 51 10.69 7.79 10.54
N PHE A 52 11.73 7.29 9.87
CA PHE A 52 12.01 7.59 8.45
C PHE A 52 10.89 7.12 7.50
N LYS A 53 10.14 6.06 7.85
CA LYS A 53 8.98 5.59 7.07
C LYS A 53 7.78 6.54 7.11
N LYS A 54 7.69 7.45 8.09
CA LYS A 54 6.59 8.42 8.14
C LYS A 54 6.79 9.53 7.11
N GLU A 55 8.03 9.91 6.83
CA GLU A 55 8.36 10.98 5.89
C GLU A 55 8.47 10.48 4.45
N VAL A 56 8.93 9.24 4.22
CA VAL A 56 8.88 8.59 2.89
C VAL A 56 7.51 7.97 2.62
N LYS A 57 6.48 8.81 2.61
CA LYS A 57 5.16 8.54 1.99
C LYS A 57 4.95 9.49 0.81
N THR A 58 5.94 9.64 -0.07
CA THR A 58 5.77 10.39 -1.31
C THR A 58 6.67 9.86 -2.42
N SER A 59 6.27 8.73 -3.01
CA SER A 59 6.46 8.45 -4.44
C SER A 59 5.64 7.21 -4.80
N GLU A 60 4.39 7.50 -5.16
CA GLU A 60 3.57 6.81 -6.16
C GLU A 60 3.78 5.31 -6.38
N ARG A 61 3.03 4.49 -5.62
CA ARG A 61 2.48 3.24 -6.17
C ARG A 61 1.19 3.59 -6.89
N PRO A 62 0.99 3.29 -8.18
CA PRO A 62 -0.32 3.42 -8.79
C PRO A 62 -1.25 2.41 -8.11
N SER A 63 -1.97 2.88 -7.10
CA SER A 63 -3.02 2.11 -6.43
C SER A 63 -4.07 1.76 -7.48
N ARG A 64 -4.04 0.48 -7.86
CA ARG A 64 -5.06 -0.21 -8.62
C ARG A 64 -6.45 0.24 -8.13
N SER A 65 -7.27 0.70 -9.07
CA SER A 65 -8.69 1.05 -8.94
C SER A 65 -9.04 2.25 -8.05
N LYS A 66 -8.74 3.47 -8.54
CA LYS A 66 -9.49 4.70 -8.19
C LYS A 66 -10.92 4.75 -8.80
N ILE A 67 -11.46 3.61 -9.23
CA ILE A 67 -12.81 3.51 -9.84
C ILE A 67 -13.88 3.35 -8.75
N PHE A 68 -13.56 2.77 -7.60
CA PHE A 68 -14.54 2.51 -6.54
C PHE A 68 -14.93 3.74 -5.70
N GLY A 69 -14.27 4.88 -5.89
CA GLY A 69 -14.43 6.08 -5.05
C GLY A 69 -15.59 7.02 -5.41
N ILE A 70 -16.31 6.78 -6.50
CA ILE A 70 -17.41 7.67 -6.97
C ILE A 70 -18.80 7.12 -6.60
N ILE A 71 -18.91 5.84 -6.22
CA ILE A 71 -20.21 5.19 -5.94
C ILE A 71 -20.35 4.87 -4.46
N LYS A 72 -20.17 5.88 -3.61
CA LYS A 72 -20.79 5.89 -2.28
C LYS A 72 -21.94 6.90 -2.30
N LYS A 73 -22.90 6.69 -3.21
CA LYS A 73 -24.19 7.39 -3.16
C LYS A 73 -24.90 6.90 -1.90
N ASN A 74 -25.19 7.82 -0.98
CA ASN A 74 -25.91 7.54 0.25
C ASN A 74 -27.30 7.01 -0.08
N ILE A 75 -27.43 5.68 -0.09
CA ILE A 75 -28.68 4.92 -0.32
C ILE A 75 -29.88 5.48 0.48
N TRP A 76 -29.61 6.10 1.63
CA TRP A 76 -30.58 6.75 2.51
C TRP A 76 -31.25 7.99 1.90
N VAL A 77 -30.59 8.74 1.01
CA VAL A 77 -31.13 9.97 0.41
C VAL A 77 -32.26 9.65 -0.57
N GLU A 78 -32.12 8.57 -1.35
CA GLU A 78 -33.16 8.12 -2.29
C GLU A 78 -34.45 7.72 -1.54
N PHE A 79 -34.33 7.02 -0.40
CA PHE A 79 -35.49 6.65 0.40
C PHE A 79 -36.24 7.85 0.97
N LEU A 80 -35.55 8.91 1.40
CA LEU A 80 -36.19 10.12 1.93
C LEU A 80 -37.00 10.86 0.86
N ILE A 81 -36.49 10.91 -0.37
CA ILE A 81 -37.19 11.55 -1.50
C ILE A 81 -38.48 10.80 -1.82
N VAL A 82 -38.43 9.47 -1.92
CA VAL A 82 -39.61 8.64 -2.22
C VAL A 82 -40.68 8.76 -1.13
N ILE A 83 -40.30 8.70 0.14
CA ILE A 83 -41.24 8.85 1.26
C ILE A 83 -41.92 10.24 1.20
N GLY A 84 -41.15 11.30 0.93
CA GLY A 84 -41.69 12.65 0.79
C GLY A 84 -42.71 12.78 -0.34
N VAL A 85 -42.43 12.22 -1.52
CA VAL A 85 -43.34 12.23 -2.68
C VAL A 85 -44.62 11.46 -2.39
N VAL A 86 -44.53 10.28 -1.77
CA VAL A 86 -45.71 9.47 -1.42
C VAL A 86 -46.63 10.19 -0.44
N VAL A 87 -46.06 10.81 0.61
CA VAL A 87 -46.84 11.57 1.60
C VAL A 87 -47.55 12.76 0.93
N LEU A 88 -46.87 13.46 0.02
CA LEU A 88 -47.45 14.59 -0.72
C LEU A 88 -48.61 14.14 -1.63
N LEU A 89 -48.45 13.04 -2.37
CA LEU A 89 -49.50 12.51 -3.23
C LEU A 89 -50.74 12.07 -2.44
N ILE A 90 -50.53 11.40 -1.29
CA ILE A 90 -51.65 11.01 -0.40
C ILE A 90 -52.37 12.25 0.13
N ALA A 91 -51.64 13.31 0.50
CA ALA A 91 -52.23 14.56 0.97
C ALA A 91 -53.06 15.24 -0.13
N LEU A 92 -52.55 15.28 -1.37
CA LEU A 92 -53.27 15.85 -2.52
C LEU A 92 -54.53 15.05 -2.88
N LEU A 93 -54.45 13.71 -2.86
CA LEU A 93 -55.61 12.85 -3.09
C LEU A 93 -56.69 13.05 -2.02
N ARG A 94 -56.30 13.29 -0.77
CA ARG A 94 -57.24 13.64 0.31
C ARG A 94 -57.87 15.02 0.19
N MET A 95 -57.23 15.96 -0.52
CA MET A 95 -57.82 17.28 -0.76
C MET A 95 -58.82 17.29 -1.93
N LEU A 96 -58.74 16.28 -2.81
CA LEU A 96 -59.61 16.16 -3.98
C LEU A 96 -60.85 15.27 -3.75
N ALA A 97 -60.87 14.48 -2.68
CA ALA A 97 -61.99 13.62 -2.27
C ALA A 97 -62.77 14.24 -1.11
#